data_AF-A0A0V0GF94-F1
#
_entry.id   AF-A0A0V0GF94-F1
#
_cell.length_a   1.000
_cell.length_b   1.000
_cell.length_c   1.000
_cell.angle_alpha   90.00
_cell.angle_beta   90.00
_cell.angle_gamma   90.00
#
_symmetry.space_group_name_H-M   'P 1'
#
loop_
_entity.id
_entity.type
_entity.pdbx_description
1 polymer ?
#
loop_
_entity_poly.entity_id
_entity_poly.type
_entity_poly.pdbx_seq_one_letter_code
_entity_poly.pdbx_strand_id
1 'polypeptide(L)'
;KSLSESIEVYKAQLTQITETLKVTPPGGDRDNLISLKNDIEELLKLTEDNINSLPSAQPKNELSDLPDDDPFSKEYALFKAELESLDSESNTETNRDETISSTDKIEDVDLEEEDETCLQDELQSLIGTKSRAPYADKSGSITYYNALISGIEMGEILSDIEHIKVKVLFINPTEKKMIPCPYFLDDKCKFNE
;
A
#
# COMPACT_ATOMS: atom_id res chain seq x y z
N LYS A 1 -16.76 -15.12 2.95
CA LYS A 1 -16.42 -15.96 4.13
C LYS A 1 -16.07 -15.01 5.26
N SER A 2 -16.71 -15.14 6.41
CA SER A 2 -16.46 -14.24 7.55
C SER A 2 -15.17 -14.66 8.26
N LEU A 3 -14.43 -13.70 8.84
CA LEU A 3 -13.23 -14.01 9.63
C LEU A 3 -13.54 -15.01 10.77
N SER A 4 -14.74 -14.91 11.36
CA SER A 4 -15.22 -15.85 12.38
C SER A 4 -15.37 -17.28 11.87
N GLU A 5 -15.74 -17.46 10.60
CA GLU A 5 -15.89 -18.76 9.95
C GLU A 5 -14.51 -19.42 9.76
N SER A 6 -13.50 -18.62 9.38
CA SER A 6 -12.11 -19.10 9.27
C SER A 6 -11.53 -19.54 10.62
N ILE A 7 -11.83 -18.82 11.71
CA ILE A 7 -11.41 -19.21 13.08
C ILE A 7 -11.98 -20.57 13.47
N GLU A 8 -13.24 -20.84 13.14
CA GLU A 8 -13.88 -22.12 13.45
C GLU A 8 -13.23 -23.27 12.66
N VAL A 9 -12.87 -23.04 11.40
CA VAL A 9 -12.13 -24.00 10.57
C VAL A 9 -10.76 -24.31 11.17
N TYR A 10 -9.99 -23.30 11.61
CA TYR A 10 -8.68 -23.53 12.23
C TYR A 10 -8.79 -24.29 13.56
N LYS A 11 -9.84 -24.04 14.37
CA LYS A 11 -10.11 -24.81 15.59
C LYS A 11 -10.47 -26.28 15.29
N ALA A 12 -11.20 -26.53 14.21
CA ALA A 12 -11.48 -27.89 13.75
C ALA A 12 -10.20 -28.61 13.29
N GLN A 13 -9.32 -27.93 12.56
CA GLN A 13 -8.02 -28.48 12.12
C GLN A 13 -7.14 -28.86 13.32
N LEU A 14 -7.07 -28.02 14.37
CA LEU A 14 -6.34 -28.37 15.60
C LEU A 14 -6.87 -29.63 16.28
N THR A 15 -8.18 -29.81 16.29
CA THR A 15 -8.81 -31.02 16.86
C THR A 15 -8.38 -32.25 16.07
N GLN A 16 -8.43 -32.18 14.74
CA GLN A 16 -8.00 -33.26 13.85
C GLN A 16 -6.50 -33.59 13.99
N ILE A 17 -5.64 -32.58 14.07
CA ILE A 17 -4.19 -32.75 14.28
C ILE A 17 -3.93 -33.41 15.64
N THR A 18 -4.66 -32.99 16.68
CA THR A 18 -4.52 -33.54 18.03
C THR A 18 -4.96 -35.01 18.09
N GLU A 19 -6.02 -35.39 17.38
CA GLU A 19 -6.44 -36.79 17.24
C GLU A 19 -5.41 -37.62 16.46
N THR A 20 -4.90 -37.08 15.36
CA THR A 20 -3.86 -37.72 14.54
C THR A 20 -2.58 -37.93 15.35
N LEU A 21 -2.18 -36.97 16.18
CA LEU A 21 -1.05 -37.06 17.11
C LEU A 21 -1.19 -38.15 18.17
N LYS A 22 -2.41 -38.59 18.52
CA LYS A 22 -2.60 -39.71 19.47
C LYS A 22 -2.31 -41.06 18.83
N VAL A 23 -2.53 -41.18 17.53
CA VAL A 23 -2.35 -42.42 16.77
C VAL A 23 -0.98 -42.49 16.10
N THR A 24 -0.32 -41.33 15.92
CA THR A 24 0.98 -41.24 15.25
C THR A 24 2.13 -41.62 16.20
N PRO A 25 2.95 -42.63 15.85
CA PRO A 25 4.11 -43.02 16.64
C PRO A 25 5.20 -41.92 16.64
N PRO A 26 6.12 -41.93 17.62
CA PRO A 26 7.22 -40.97 17.65
C PRO A 26 8.14 -41.12 16.44
N GLY A 27 8.35 -40.01 15.72
CA GLY A 27 9.13 -39.92 14.49
C GLY A 27 8.95 -38.55 13.83
N GLY A 28 9.60 -38.32 12.68
CA GLY A 28 9.57 -37.03 11.99
C GLY A 28 8.15 -36.53 11.65
N ASP A 29 7.23 -37.43 11.32
CA ASP A 29 5.83 -37.08 11.04
C ASP A 29 5.11 -36.52 12.28
N ARG A 30 5.45 -37.02 13.47
CA ARG A 30 4.93 -36.50 14.73
C ARG A 30 5.49 -35.11 15.03
N ASP A 31 6.76 -34.88 14.75
CA ASP A 31 7.40 -33.58 14.95
C ASP A 31 6.82 -32.53 13.99
N ASN A 32 6.59 -32.91 12.73
CA ASN A 32 5.91 -32.08 11.74
C ASN A 32 4.48 -31.72 12.19
N LEU A 33 3.72 -32.69 12.71
CA LEU A 33 2.38 -32.44 13.26
C LEU A 33 2.41 -31.54 14.51
N ILE A 34 3.45 -31.62 15.34
CA ILE A 34 3.64 -30.72 16.49
C ILE A 34 3.96 -29.31 16.00
N SER A 35 4.82 -29.15 14.99
CA SER A 35 5.11 -27.84 14.39
C SER A 35 3.84 -27.21 13.83
N LEU A 36 3.11 -27.95 12.99
CA LEU A 36 1.86 -27.49 12.38
C LEU A 36 0.82 -27.10 13.45
N LYS A 37 0.74 -27.83 14.56
CA LYS A 37 -0.13 -27.48 15.69
C LYS A 37 0.24 -26.12 16.28
N ASN A 38 1.52 -25.89 16.52
CA ASN A 38 2.00 -24.63 17.12
C ASN A 38 1.76 -23.44 16.17
N ASP A 39 2.03 -23.62 14.89
CA ASP A 39 1.85 -22.58 13.86
C ASP A 39 0.37 -22.14 13.78
N ILE A 40 -0.57 -23.11 13.81
CA ILE A 40 -2.01 -22.81 13.80
C ILE A 40 -2.47 -22.18 15.12
N GLU A 41 -1.93 -22.59 16.28
CA GLU A 41 -2.21 -21.97 17.58
C GLU A 41 -1.73 -20.50 17.63
N GLU A 42 -0.56 -20.20 17.07
CA GLU A 42 -0.04 -18.84 16.95
C GLU A 42 -0.92 -17.98 16.04
N LEU A 43 -1.30 -18.50 14.87
CA LEU A 43 -2.17 -17.79 13.93
C LEU A 43 -3.52 -17.44 14.56
N LEU A 44 -4.12 -18.38 15.30
CA LEU A 44 -5.37 -18.14 16.03
C LEU A 44 -5.22 -17.06 17.09
N LYS A 45 -4.13 -17.09 17.85
CA LYS A 45 -3.86 -16.08 18.88
C LYS A 45 -3.71 -14.68 18.26
N LEU A 46 -2.90 -14.55 17.20
CA LEU A 46 -2.72 -13.28 16.51
C LEU A 46 -4.05 -12.76 15.95
N THR A 47 -4.89 -13.65 15.43
CA THR A 47 -6.20 -13.30 14.89
C THR A 47 -7.17 -12.84 16.00
N GLU A 48 -7.21 -13.54 17.13
CA GLU A 48 -8.04 -13.17 18.30
C GLU A 48 -7.56 -11.85 18.92
N ASP A 49 -6.25 -11.62 19.02
CA ASP A 49 -5.67 -10.36 19.50
C ASP A 49 -5.99 -9.20 18.55
N ASN A 50 -6.00 -9.43 17.23
CA ASN A 50 -6.43 -8.42 16.26
C ASN A 50 -7.92 -8.08 16.43
N ILE A 51 -8.79 -9.09 16.60
CA ILE A 51 -10.23 -8.91 16.84
C ILE A 51 -10.51 -8.17 18.16
N ASN A 52 -9.77 -8.48 19.22
CA ASN A 52 -9.94 -7.84 20.52
C ASN A 52 -9.36 -6.42 20.59
N SER A 53 -8.34 -6.13 19.77
CA SER A 53 -7.74 -4.80 19.65
C SER A 53 -8.49 -3.88 18.68
N LEU A 54 -9.30 -4.44 17.79
CA LEU A 54 -10.33 -3.69 17.07
C LEU A 54 -11.36 -3.18 18.10
N PRO A 55 -11.55 -1.85 18.24
CA PRO A 55 -12.66 -1.35 19.03
C PRO A 55 -13.93 -1.90 18.39
N SER A 56 -14.64 -2.74 19.16
CA SER A 56 -15.85 -3.41 18.70
C SER A 56 -16.73 -2.40 17.98
N ALA A 57 -16.82 -2.53 16.66
CA ALA A 57 -17.81 -1.86 15.84
C ALA A 57 -19.18 -2.48 16.13
N GLN A 58 -19.62 -2.35 17.39
CA GLN A 58 -21.04 -2.37 17.69
C GLN A 58 -21.55 -0.97 17.42
N PRO A 59 -22.64 -0.82 16.65
CA PRO A 59 -23.43 0.40 16.67
C PRO A 59 -24.11 0.44 18.04
N LYS A 60 -23.38 0.91 19.06
CA LYS A 60 -24.00 1.33 20.30
C LYS A 60 -24.75 2.61 19.97
N ASN A 61 -26.02 2.41 19.72
CA ASN A 61 -27.08 3.41 19.76
C ASN A 61 -27.19 3.92 21.22
N GLU A 62 -26.13 4.58 21.71
CA GLU A 62 -26.13 5.37 22.94
C GLU A 62 -26.05 6.85 22.54
N LEU A 63 -27.06 7.26 21.79
CA LEU A 63 -27.39 8.67 21.64
C LEU A 63 -28.20 9.07 22.87
N SER A 64 -27.55 9.55 23.94
CA SER A 64 -28.25 10.43 24.88
C SER A 64 -27.40 11.27 25.85
N ASP A 65 -26.06 11.48 25.71
CA ASP A 65 -25.41 12.54 26.54
C ASP A 65 -23.95 12.93 26.22
N LEU A 66 -23.54 13.04 24.96
CA LEU A 66 -22.29 13.73 24.63
C LEU A 66 -22.60 14.98 23.80
N PRO A 67 -22.02 16.15 24.15
CA PRO A 67 -22.31 17.38 23.45
C PRO A 67 -21.91 17.23 21.99
N ASP A 68 -22.86 17.56 21.11
CA ASP A 68 -22.87 17.58 19.63
C ASP A 68 -21.81 18.53 19.02
N ASP A 69 -20.75 18.84 19.77
CA ASP A 69 -19.83 19.95 19.58
C ASP A 69 -18.43 19.47 19.15
N ASP A 70 -18.30 18.22 18.70
CA ASP A 70 -17.10 17.81 17.96
C ASP A 70 -17.20 18.36 16.53
N PRO A 71 -16.38 19.37 16.15
CA PRO A 71 -16.48 20.05 14.86
C PRO A 71 -16.31 19.08 13.67
N PHE A 72 -15.69 17.92 13.90
CA PHE A 72 -15.38 16.92 12.89
C PHE A 72 -16.49 15.89 12.70
N SER A 73 -17.42 15.73 13.66
CA SER A 73 -18.48 14.71 13.58
C SER A 73 -19.42 14.97 12.40
N LYS A 74 -19.71 16.24 12.09
CA LYS A 74 -20.53 16.62 10.91
C LYS A 74 -19.82 16.33 9.59
N GLU A 75 -18.52 16.63 9.50
CA GLU A 75 -17.71 16.36 8.30
C GLU A 75 -17.54 14.85 8.08
N TYR A 76 -17.30 14.10 9.16
CA TYR A 76 -17.21 12.64 9.13
C TYR A 76 -18.52 11.99 8.68
N ALA A 77 -19.67 12.51 9.12
CA ALA A 77 -20.98 12.02 8.68
C ALA A 77 -21.22 12.26 7.19
N LEU A 78 -20.83 13.45 6.68
CA LEU A 78 -20.93 13.76 5.25
C LEU A 78 -20.02 12.87 4.40
N PHE A 79 -18.76 12.67 4.83
CA PHE A 79 -17.82 11.80 4.12
C PHE A 79 -18.29 10.35 4.05
N LYS A 80 -18.87 9.83 5.14
CA LYS A 80 -19.47 8.49 5.15
C LYS A 80 -20.65 8.36 4.19
N ALA A 81 -21.53 9.36 4.16
CA ALA A 81 -22.68 9.36 3.27
C ALA A 81 -22.27 9.40 1.78
N GLU A 82 -21.21 10.15 1.46
CA GLU A 82 -20.65 10.21 0.10
C GLU A 82 -20.12 8.84 -0.35
N LEU A 83 -19.35 8.15 0.51
CA LEU A 83 -18.85 6.80 0.24
C LEU A 83 -19.98 5.79 0.02
N GLU A 84 -21.03 5.83 0.85
CA GLU A 84 -22.18 4.93 0.73
C GLU A 84 -23.00 5.22 -0.53
N SER A 85 -23.08 6.48 -0.97
CA SER A 85 -23.67 6.87 -2.26
C SER A 85 -22.85 6.31 -3.43
N LEU A 86 -21.52 6.43 -3.39
CA LEU A 86 -20.63 5.88 -4.42
C LEU A 86 -20.72 4.36 -4.52
N ASP A 87 -20.78 3.65 -3.38
CA ASP A 87 -20.95 2.20 -3.34
C ASP A 87 -22.33 1.79 -3.89
N SER A 88 -23.37 2.57 -3.62
CA SER A 88 -24.74 2.30 -4.11
C SER A 88 -24.92 2.61 -5.59
N GLU A 89 -24.22 3.63 -6.10
CA GLU A 89 -24.23 4.03 -7.51
C GLU A 89 -23.39 3.10 -8.41
N SER A 90 -22.54 2.27 -7.83
CA SER A 90 -21.78 1.22 -8.55
C SER A 90 -22.64 0.06 -9.07
N ASN A 91 -23.94 -0.02 -8.70
CA ASN A 91 -24.84 -1.13 -9.08
C ASN A 91 -25.86 -0.82 -10.19
N THR A 92 -25.73 0.29 -10.93
CA THR A 92 -26.53 0.54 -12.14
C THR A 92 -25.66 0.73 -13.37
N GLU A 93 -25.37 -0.40 -14.03
CA GLU A 93 -25.03 -0.61 -15.45
C GLU A 93 -24.32 0.53 -16.20
N THR A 94 -23.03 0.36 -16.46
CA THR A 94 -22.48 0.38 -17.83
C THR A 94 -21.15 -0.38 -17.86
N ASN A 95 -21.08 -1.39 -18.73
CA ASN A 95 -19.84 -2.06 -19.14
C ASN A 95 -18.73 -1.05 -19.46
N ARG A 96 -17.67 -1.04 -18.66
CA ARG A 96 -16.30 -0.78 -19.12
C ARG A 96 -15.33 -1.33 -18.08
N ASP A 97 -14.65 -2.37 -18.55
CA ASP A 97 -13.55 -3.09 -17.94
C ASP A 97 -12.45 -2.14 -17.44
N GLU A 98 -12.10 -2.26 -16.17
CA GLU A 98 -10.73 -2.20 -15.65
C GLU A 98 -10.78 -2.54 -14.15
N THR A 99 -10.81 -3.84 -13.88
CA THR A 99 -10.79 -4.40 -12.53
C THR A 99 -9.33 -4.62 -12.12
N ILE A 100 -8.80 -3.72 -11.30
CA ILE A 100 -7.55 -3.93 -10.58
C ILE A 100 -7.84 -4.97 -9.49
N SER A 101 -7.71 -6.24 -9.86
CA SER A 101 -7.83 -7.37 -8.93
C SER A 101 -6.47 -7.62 -8.32
N SER A 102 -6.24 -7.06 -7.13
CA SER A 102 -5.23 -7.58 -6.20
C SER A 102 -5.58 -9.02 -5.89
N THR A 103 -4.85 -9.93 -6.52
CA THR A 103 -4.94 -11.37 -6.26
C THR A 103 -3.53 -11.87 -6.04
N ASP A 104 -3.20 -12.02 -4.76
CA ASP A 104 -2.14 -12.91 -4.30
C ASP A 104 -2.33 -14.28 -4.95
N LYS A 105 -1.53 -14.54 -5.98
CA LYS A 105 -1.27 -15.87 -6.51
C LYS A 105 0.22 -16.01 -6.71
N ILE A 106 0.82 -16.69 -5.74
CA ILE A 106 2.10 -17.35 -5.87
C ILE A 106 1.87 -18.50 -6.85
N GLU A 107 2.28 -18.32 -8.09
CA GLU A 107 2.54 -19.41 -9.04
C GLU A 107 3.96 -19.19 -9.59
N ASP A 108 4.82 -20.17 -9.34
CA ASP A 108 6.13 -20.33 -9.96
C ASP A 108 5.99 -20.25 -11.49
N VAL A 109 6.47 -19.16 -12.10
CA VAL A 109 6.56 -19.02 -13.57
C VAL A 109 7.89 -18.38 -13.92
N ASP A 110 8.52 -18.98 -14.93
CA ASP A 110 9.79 -18.65 -15.56
C ASP A 110 10.10 -17.15 -15.64
N LEU A 111 11.31 -16.83 -15.17
CA LEU A 111 12.05 -15.63 -15.55
C LEU A 111 12.20 -15.63 -17.08
N GLU A 112 11.63 -14.64 -17.77
CA GLU A 112 12.21 -13.99 -18.96
C GLU A 112 11.20 -12.98 -19.58
N GLU A 113 11.57 -11.68 -19.54
CA GLU A 113 11.17 -10.59 -20.46
C GLU A 113 9.85 -9.79 -20.28
N GLU A 114 8.97 -10.09 -19.32
CA GLU A 114 7.71 -9.31 -19.12
C GLU A 114 7.77 -8.22 -18.02
N ASP A 115 8.86 -8.11 -17.27
CA ASP A 115 8.97 -7.25 -16.05
C ASP A 115 9.38 -5.78 -16.33
N GLU A 116 10.06 -5.50 -17.45
CA GLU A 116 10.60 -4.17 -17.73
C GLU A 116 9.50 -3.13 -18.07
N THR A 117 8.42 -3.55 -18.72
CA THR A 117 7.33 -2.65 -19.09
C THR A 117 6.52 -2.19 -17.87
N CYS A 118 6.32 -3.08 -16.90
CA CYS A 118 5.59 -2.78 -15.67
C CYS A 118 6.33 -1.73 -14.83
N LEU A 119 7.65 -1.88 -14.66
CA LEU A 119 8.48 -0.92 -13.92
C LEU A 119 8.54 0.44 -14.61
N GLN A 120 8.59 0.46 -15.94
CA GLN A 120 8.61 1.71 -16.70
C GLN A 120 7.31 2.50 -16.52
N ASP A 121 6.16 1.83 -16.54
CA ASP A 121 4.85 2.45 -16.34
C ASP A 121 4.68 2.98 -14.91
N GLU A 122 5.12 2.22 -13.90
CA GLU A 122 5.15 2.69 -12.51
C GLU A 122 6.04 3.92 -12.34
N LEU A 123 7.22 3.94 -12.95
CA LEU A 123 8.12 5.11 -12.91
C LEU A 123 7.47 6.32 -13.59
N GLN A 124 6.82 6.15 -14.74
CA GLN A 124 6.09 7.22 -15.42
C GLN A 124 4.96 7.79 -14.56
N SER A 125 4.30 6.97 -13.74
CA SER A 125 3.26 7.42 -12.81
C SER A 125 3.78 8.40 -11.74
N LEU A 126 5.09 8.40 -11.47
CA LEU A 126 5.71 9.34 -10.53
C LEU A 126 5.76 10.77 -11.07
N ILE A 127 5.68 10.98 -12.39
CA ILE A 127 5.71 12.32 -12.99
C ILE A 127 4.49 13.11 -12.52
N GLY A 128 4.72 14.33 -12.04
CA GLY A 128 3.69 15.20 -11.48
C GLY A 128 3.47 15.03 -9.97
N THR A 129 4.07 14.02 -9.34
CA THR A 129 3.99 13.86 -7.88
C THR A 129 4.92 14.86 -7.14
N LYS A 130 4.55 15.19 -5.90
CA LYS A 130 5.34 16.06 -5.02
C LYS A 130 6.41 15.23 -4.30
N SER A 131 7.63 15.75 -4.24
CA SER A 131 8.77 15.12 -3.59
C SER A 131 9.59 16.15 -2.81
N ARG A 132 10.61 15.68 -2.07
CA ARG A 132 11.66 16.53 -1.47
C ARG A 132 13.00 16.24 -2.13
N ALA A 133 13.65 17.26 -2.66
CA ALA A 133 14.91 17.14 -3.37
C ALA A 133 16.05 17.89 -2.65
N PRO A 134 17.27 17.32 -2.61
CA PRO A 134 18.43 17.98 -2.04
C PRO A 134 18.92 19.13 -2.94
N TYR A 135 19.33 20.24 -2.33
CA TYR A 135 19.99 21.36 -2.99
C TYR A 135 21.22 21.76 -2.16
N ALA A 136 22.38 21.84 -2.82
CA ALA A 136 23.62 22.28 -2.21
C ALA A 136 23.75 23.80 -2.33
N ASP A 137 23.87 24.48 -1.20
CA ASP A 137 24.10 25.92 -1.18
C ASP A 137 25.58 26.26 -1.51
N LYS A 138 25.89 27.56 -1.58
CA LYS A 138 27.26 28.04 -1.85
C LYS A 138 28.28 27.66 -0.77
N SER A 139 27.82 27.30 0.42
CA SER A 139 28.66 26.88 1.55
C SER A 139 28.91 25.37 1.57
N GLY A 140 28.29 24.62 0.65
CA GLY A 140 28.37 23.17 0.58
C GLY A 140 27.40 22.44 1.51
N SER A 141 26.47 23.17 2.15
CA SER A 141 25.43 22.56 2.98
C SER A 141 24.29 22.04 2.10
N ILE A 142 23.82 20.82 2.37
CA ILE A 142 22.72 20.20 1.63
C ILE A 142 21.42 20.43 2.40
N THR A 143 20.47 21.13 1.77
CA THR A 143 19.13 21.36 2.31
C THR A 143 18.08 20.77 1.38
N TYR A 144 17.01 20.21 1.95
CA TYR A 144 15.93 19.56 1.18
C TYR A 144 14.74 20.49 1.00
N TYR A 145 14.35 20.71 -0.25
CA TYR A 145 13.23 21.58 -0.64
C TYR A 145 12.11 20.81 -1.33
N ASN A 146 10.91 21.38 -1.30
CA ASN A 146 9.75 20.83 -2.01
C ASN A 146 9.99 20.90 -3.52
N ALA A 147 9.81 19.78 -4.19
CA ALA A 147 10.00 19.64 -5.61
C ALA A 147 8.85 18.83 -6.23
N LEU A 148 8.73 18.91 -7.54
CA LEU A 148 7.79 18.15 -8.35
C LEU A 148 8.58 17.33 -9.37
N ILE A 149 8.23 16.07 -9.53
CA ILE A 149 8.90 15.19 -10.49
C ILE A 149 8.45 15.57 -11.90
N SER A 150 9.41 15.91 -12.76
CA SER A 150 9.18 16.34 -14.14
C SER A 150 9.55 15.28 -15.18
N GLY A 151 10.32 14.26 -14.80
CA GLY A 151 10.73 13.18 -15.69
C GLY A 151 11.65 12.19 -14.99
N ILE A 152 11.86 11.03 -15.62
CA ILE A 152 12.77 9.99 -15.13
C ILE A 152 14.01 9.97 -16.04
N GLU A 153 15.17 9.79 -15.43
CA GLU A 153 16.46 9.63 -16.10
C GLU A 153 17.01 8.25 -15.73
N MET A 154 16.87 7.32 -16.67
CA MET A 154 17.36 5.95 -16.53
C MET A 154 18.82 5.90 -17.01
N GLY A 155 19.72 5.34 -16.21
CA GLY A 155 21.07 5.01 -16.67
C GLY A 155 21.05 3.82 -17.63
N GLU A 156 22.05 3.71 -18.50
CA GLU A 156 22.16 2.63 -19.50
C GLU A 156 22.30 1.22 -18.90
N ILE A 157 22.53 1.10 -17.58
CA ILE A 157 22.70 -0.17 -16.88
C ILE A 157 21.85 -0.13 -15.60
N LEU A 158 20.68 -0.77 -15.65
CA LEU A 158 19.82 -0.98 -14.48
C LEU A 158 20.31 -2.20 -13.69
N SER A 159 21.51 -2.14 -13.11
CA SER A 159 21.97 -3.23 -12.23
C SER A 159 21.37 -3.14 -10.83
N ASP A 160 21.05 -1.93 -10.36
CA ASP A 160 20.53 -1.67 -9.01
C ASP A 160 19.56 -0.47 -9.01
N ILE A 161 18.56 -0.49 -8.12
CA ILE A 161 17.56 0.58 -7.89
C ILE A 161 18.23 1.95 -7.65
N GLU A 162 19.46 1.96 -7.13
CA GLU A 162 20.25 3.19 -6.89
C GLU A 162 20.60 3.97 -8.17
N HIS A 163 20.48 3.35 -9.35
CA HIS A 163 20.75 4.00 -10.63
C HIS A 163 19.54 4.77 -11.20
N ILE A 164 18.35 4.60 -10.61
CA ILE A 164 17.14 5.30 -11.04
C ILE A 164 17.20 6.74 -10.55
N LYS A 165 17.27 7.69 -11.49
CA LYS A 165 17.26 9.12 -11.17
C LYS A 165 16.01 9.78 -11.71
N VAL A 166 15.61 10.87 -11.08
CA VAL A 166 14.45 11.67 -11.51
C VAL A 166 14.85 13.12 -11.67
N LYS A 167 14.27 13.77 -12.68
CA LYS A 167 14.35 15.22 -12.88
C LYS A 167 13.24 15.88 -12.08
N VAL A 168 13.60 16.95 -11.37
CA VAL A 168 12.67 17.63 -10.46
C VAL A 168 12.68 19.14 -10.68
N LEU A 169 11.55 19.77 -10.39
CA LEU A 169 11.36 21.23 -10.42
C LEU A 169 11.03 21.71 -9.01
N PHE A 170 11.77 22.69 -8.49
CA PHE A 170 11.49 23.21 -7.15
C PHE A 170 10.19 24.04 -7.13
N ILE A 171 9.27 23.70 -6.23
CA ILE A 171 7.94 24.33 -6.13
C ILE A 171 8.01 25.67 -5.38
N ASN A 172 8.96 25.80 -4.45
CA ASN A 172 9.17 27.01 -3.66
C ASN A 172 10.62 27.52 -3.81
N PRO A 173 11.00 28.07 -4.98
CA PRO A 173 12.36 28.55 -5.21
C PRO A 173 12.75 29.66 -4.22
N THR A 174 13.83 29.47 -3.48
CA THR A 174 14.40 30.49 -2.58
C THR A 174 15.53 31.27 -3.24
N GLU A 175 16.18 30.67 -4.25
CA GLU A 175 17.25 31.28 -5.04
C GLU A 175 16.88 31.35 -6.52
N LYS A 176 17.45 32.33 -7.24
CA LYS A 176 17.22 32.50 -8.69
C LYS A 176 17.59 31.26 -9.51
N LYS A 177 18.57 30.47 -9.04
CA LYS A 177 19.01 29.22 -9.69
C LYS A 177 18.01 28.08 -9.55
N MET A 178 17.09 28.15 -8.59
CA MET A 178 16.04 27.14 -8.38
C MET A 178 14.78 27.43 -9.20
N ILE A 179 14.70 28.61 -9.85
CA ILE A 179 13.55 28.99 -10.67
C ILE A 179 13.63 28.21 -12.00
N PRO A 180 12.60 27.44 -12.36
CA PRO A 180 12.60 26.68 -13.60
C PRO A 180 12.61 27.62 -14.81
N CYS A 181 13.33 27.23 -15.87
CA CYS A 181 13.42 28.02 -17.09
C CYS A 181 12.04 28.06 -17.80
N PRO A 182 11.47 29.25 -18.06
CA PRO A 182 10.17 29.34 -18.71
C PRO A 182 10.17 28.74 -20.12
N TYR A 183 11.27 28.89 -20.85
CA TYR A 183 11.40 28.31 -22.19
C TYR A 183 11.55 26.79 -22.17
N PHE A 184 12.03 26.22 -21.06
CA PHE A 184 12.12 24.76 -20.91
C PHE A 184 10.72 24.16 -20.70
N LEU A 185 9.87 24.83 -19.90
CA LEU A 185 8.47 24.43 -19.73
C LEU A 185 7.65 24.51 -21.04
N ASP A 186 8.12 25.34 -21.98
CA ASP A 186 7.52 25.58 -23.29
C ASP A 186 8.14 24.75 -24.43
N ASP A 187 9.09 23.86 -24.13
CA ASP A 187 9.89 23.08 -25.10
C ASP A 187 10.63 23.94 -26.16
N LYS A 188 10.95 25.19 -25.82
CA LYS A 188 11.63 26.17 -26.68
C LYS A 188 13.05 26.49 -26.20
N CYS A 189 13.50 25.89 -25.11
CA CYS A 189 14.85 26.10 -24.60
C CYS A 189 15.88 25.48 -25.54
N LYS A 190 16.87 26.27 -25.96
CA LYS A 190 17.99 25.79 -26.80
C LYS A 190 19.22 25.37 -25.99
N PHE A 191 19.16 25.54 -24.68
CA PHE A 191 20.25 25.21 -23.76
C PHE A 191 19.88 23.93 -23.02
N ASN A 192 20.80 22.96 -23.08
CA ASN A 192 20.79 21.80 -22.20
C ASN A 192 21.72 22.17 -21.05
N GLU A 193 21.13 22.30 -19.85
CA GLU A 193 21.76 22.71 -18.58
C GLU A 193 21.88 24.23 -18.33
#